data_AF-A0A4W3I9P7-F1
#
_entry.id   AF-A0A4W3I9P7-F1
#
_cell.length_a   1.000
_cell.length_b   1.000
_cell.length_c   1.000
_cell.angle_alpha   90.00
_cell.angle_beta   90.00
_cell.angle_gamma   90.00
#
_symmetry.space_group_name_H-M   'P 1'
#
loop_
_entity.id
_entity.type
_entity.pdbx_description
1 polymer ?
#
loop_
_entity_poly.entity_id
_entity_poly.type
_entity_poly.pdbx_seq_one_letter_code
_entity_poly.pdbx_strand_id
1 'polypeptide(L)'
;MSVLFYLFYFNFSFSKLAFFLFSICLQQTSNFLYAQKELNLVAIVNCMYDLLQLNRRSLRTLEDLETQHLKSSSDLDHLQHCQLKLKDQLESSHREVKSFQEKDRQLQLKNRSLHSLLKSEKEEIQKLQNIIASRATQYNHDMKRKEREYNKLKERLHQLVMDKREKKLSIDVLNYLGRSDGRRSAWKTVKTEARNENEMYRAIINNYERHHKELMIENVELKQVLQQMKKDMMSILSPRKQRPKENSEDSSGIAESDNEEDIREQNKENTLELSCDVVREQLTNSIRQQWRMLKNHVEKLDSQASLVQSGFLVGDEIISREHYEQEMETLKLEIQQCRDVIKAQQQLLQQQLNVQCDDETAALLRDCYLLEEKERLKEEWKLFDDQRKNFEKERRNFTEAAIRLGHERKIFEEDRAGWLKQQFLNMTPFAEKKKPKIMKQQSMCSVGVFSFQQQHPKPHQKSDFHR
;
A
#
# COMPACT_ATOMS: atom_id res chain seq x y z
N MET A 1 -55.11 28.42 12.60
CA MET A 1 -56.41 28.52 13.31
C MET A 1 -56.42 29.60 14.40
N SER A 2 -55.42 29.70 15.29
CA SER A 2 -55.45 30.70 16.39
C SER A 2 -55.40 32.17 15.94
N VAL A 3 -54.64 32.54 14.90
CA VAL A 3 -54.53 33.94 14.46
C VAL A 3 -55.84 34.46 13.84
N LEU A 4 -56.54 33.62 13.08
CA LEU A 4 -57.87 33.94 12.53
C LEU A 4 -58.92 34.09 13.65
N PHE A 5 -58.83 33.26 14.70
CA PHE A 5 -59.72 33.38 15.86
C PHE A 5 -59.47 34.68 16.64
N TYR A 6 -58.21 35.08 16.81
CA TYR A 6 -57.85 36.36 17.43
C TYR A 6 -58.30 37.56 16.59
N LEU A 7 -58.09 37.54 15.27
CA LEU A 7 -58.56 38.60 14.37
C LEU A 7 -60.09 38.71 14.34
N PHE A 8 -60.79 37.58 14.40
CA PHE A 8 -62.25 37.55 14.45
C PHE A 8 -62.77 38.05 15.80
N TYR A 9 -62.14 37.66 16.92
CA TYR A 9 -62.51 38.12 18.26
C TYR A 9 -62.21 39.61 18.48
N PHE A 10 -61.12 40.11 17.90
CA PHE A 10 -60.75 41.52 17.95
C PHE A 10 -61.69 42.38 17.10
N ASN A 11 -61.99 41.97 15.86
CA ASN A 11 -63.00 42.65 15.02
C ASN A 11 -64.40 42.60 15.63
N PHE A 12 -64.79 41.47 16.23
CA PHE A 12 -66.08 41.32 16.92
C PHE A 12 -66.18 42.20 18.16
N SER A 13 -65.10 42.34 18.93
CA SER A 13 -65.05 43.23 20.09
C SER A 13 -65.03 44.70 19.70
N PHE A 14 -64.32 45.07 18.63
CA PHE A 14 -64.30 46.44 18.11
C PHE A 14 -65.66 46.85 17.52
N SER A 15 -66.33 45.94 16.80
CA SER A 15 -67.69 46.13 16.30
C SER A 15 -68.69 46.30 17.45
N LYS A 16 -68.58 45.50 18.52
CA LYS A 16 -69.40 45.68 19.73
C LYS A 16 -69.13 47.00 20.45
N LEU A 17 -67.87 47.42 20.55
CA LEU A 17 -67.51 48.70 21.19
C LEU A 17 -68.01 49.89 20.35
N ALA A 18 -67.90 49.81 19.02
CA ALA A 18 -68.45 50.81 18.10
C ALA A 18 -69.98 50.84 18.17
N PHE A 19 -70.66 49.70 18.24
CA PHE A 19 -72.12 49.62 18.42
C PHE A 19 -72.55 50.15 19.79
N PHE A 20 -71.76 49.90 20.84
CA PHE A 20 -72.02 50.40 22.19
C PHE A 20 -71.82 51.91 22.27
N LEU A 21 -70.76 52.46 21.67
CA LEU A 21 -70.53 53.90 21.57
C LEU A 21 -71.58 54.59 20.68
N PHE A 22 -72.00 53.95 19.58
CA PHE A 22 -73.09 54.43 18.72
C PHE A 22 -74.43 54.39 19.45
N SER A 23 -74.70 53.33 20.23
CA SER A 23 -75.89 53.21 21.07
C SER A 23 -75.88 54.24 22.21
N ILE A 24 -74.73 54.53 22.83
CA ILE A 24 -74.61 55.60 23.83
C ILE A 24 -74.87 56.96 23.17
N CYS A 25 -74.31 57.21 21.98
CA CYS A 25 -74.56 58.44 21.22
C CYS A 25 -76.03 58.59 20.81
N LEU A 26 -76.70 57.50 20.41
CA LEU A 26 -78.13 57.43 20.14
C LEU A 26 -78.99 57.61 21.41
N GLN A 27 -78.56 57.05 22.54
CA GLN A 27 -79.22 57.23 23.84
C GLN A 27 -79.07 58.68 24.35
N GLN A 28 -77.94 59.32 24.08
CA GLN A 28 -77.67 60.71 24.47
C GLN A 28 -78.40 61.71 23.55
N THR A 29 -78.57 61.38 22.27
CA THR A 29 -79.38 62.19 21.33
C THR A 29 -80.89 62.02 21.54
N SER A 30 -81.36 60.83 21.95
CA SER A 30 -82.77 60.59 22.29
C SER A 30 -83.18 61.20 23.63
N ASN A 31 -82.33 61.18 24.66
CA ASN A 31 -82.57 61.90 25.93
C ASN A 31 -82.52 63.43 25.81
N PHE A 32 -81.97 63.94 24.71
CA PHE A 32 -81.75 65.36 24.45
C PHE A 32 -82.89 66.01 23.64
N LEU A 33 -83.68 65.20 22.94
CA LEU A 33 -84.93 65.64 22.33
C LEU A 33 -86.04 65.96 23.34
N TYR A 34 -85.91 65.53 24.60
CA TYR A 34 -86.91 65.72 25.66
C TYR A 34 -86.55 66.75 26.75
N ALA A 35 -85.34 67.30 26.75
CA ALA A 35 -84.91 68.28 27.75
C ALA A 35 -84.26 69.50 27.08
N GLN A 36 -85.03 70.57 26.98
CA GLN A 36 -84.60 71.90 26.53
C GLN A 36 -83.63 72.51 27.56
N LYS A 37 -82.39 72.00 27.62
CA LYS A 37 -81.25 72.67 28.23
C LYS A 37 -80.37 73.15 27.09
N GLU A 38 -79.97 74.42 27.15
CA GLU A 38 -79.07 75.01 26.16
C GLU A 38 -77.88 74.10 25.92
N LEU A 39 -77.87 73.65 24.68
CA LEU A 39 -76.97 72.68 24.14
C LEU A 39 -75.59 73.34 24.11
N ASN A 40 -74.71 72.98 25.06
CA ASN A 40 -73.38 73.58 25.09
C ASN A 40 -72.54 72.99 23.94
N LEU A 41 -72.73 73.55 22.76
CA LEU A 41 -72.10 73.15 21.50
C LEU A 41 -70.58 73.04 21.65
N VAL A 42 -69.99 73.92 22.47
CA VAL A 42 -68.56 73.95 22.78
C VAL A 42 -68.12 72.66 23.49
N ALA A 43 -68.90 72.16 24.45
CA ALA A 43 -68.57 70.93 25.18
C ALA A 43 -68.62 69.69 24.26
N ILE A 44 -69.59 69.63 23.35
CA ILE A 44 -69.71 68.53 22.37
C ILE A 44 -68.58 68.59 21.35
N VAL A 45 -68.28 69.77 20.80
CA VAL A 45 -67.18 69.95 19.84
C VAL A 45 -65.83 69.60 20.48
N ASN A 46 -65.59 70.01 21.73
CA ASN A 46 -64.38 69.65 22.47
C ASN A 46 -64.29 68.14 22.72
N CYS A 47 -65.39 67.49 23.13
CA CYS A 47 -65.44 66.04 23.32
C CYS A 47 -65.16 65.28 22.01
N MET A 48 -65.77 65.71 20.88
CA MET A 48 -65.50 65.14 19.57
C MET A 48 -64.05 65.36 19.14
N TYR A 49 -63.48 66.54 19.42
CA TYR A 49 -62.07 66.83 19.17
C TYR A 49 -61.14 65.91 19.98
N ASP A 50 -61.42 65.70 21.27
CA ASP A 50 -60.64 64.80 22.14
C ASP A 50 -60.73 63.35 21.67
N LEU A 51 -61.93 62.88 21.26
CA LEU A 51 -62.13 61.56 20.65
C LEU A 51 -61.35 61.39 19.34
N LEU A 52 -61.36 62.41 18.47
CA LEU A 52 -60.58 62.42 17.24
C LEU A 52 -59.07 62.40 17.52
N GLN A 53 -58.61 63.16 18.50
CA GLN A 53 -57.21 63.17 18.93
C GLN A 53 -56.80 61.81 19.50
N LEU A 54 -57.63 61.21 20.35
CA LEU A 54 -57.40 59.88 20.92
C LEU A 54 -57.33 58.81 19.82
N ASN A 55 -58.27 58.82 18.87
CA ASN A 55 -58.28 57.90 17.74
C ASN A 55 -57.01 58.07 16.87
N ARG A 56 -56.61 59.31 16.55
CA ARG A 56 -55.36 59.58 15.82
C ARG A 56 -54.12 59.07 16.56
N ARG A 57 -54.04 59.22 17.88
CA ARG A 57 -52.93 58.67 18.69
C ARG A 57 -52.95 57.14 18.69
N SER A 58 -54.13 56.55 18.83
CA SER A 58 -54.31 55.09 18.78
C SER A 58 -53.90 54.49 17.44
N LEU A 59 -54.24 55.16 16.33
CA LEU A 59 -53.84 54.74 14.98
C LEU A 59 -52.32 54.80 14.81
N ARG A 60 -51.67 55.89 15.24
CA ARG A 60 -50.20 56.00 15.22
C ARG A 60 -49.53 54.88 16.02
N THR A 61 -50.02 54.61 17.23
CA THR A 61 -49.47 53.51 18.05
C THR A 61 -49.67 52.15 17.39
N LEU A 62 -50.77 51.94 16.67
CA LEU A 62 -51.02 50.71 15.93
C LEU A 62 -50.04 50.56 14.76
N GLU A 63 -49.84 51.63 13.98
CA GLU A 63 -48.86 51.69 12.88
C GLU A 63 -47.44 51.42 13.38
N ASP A 64 -47.04 52.00 14.52
CA ASP A 64 -45.74 51.76 15.15
C ASP A 64 -45.58 50.29 15.59
N LEU A 65 -46.63 49.67 16.13
CA LEU A 65 -46.59 48.25 16.51
C LEU A 65 -46.56 47.33 15.29
N GLU A 66 -47.28 47.65 14.22
CA GLU A 66 -47.28 46.87 12.98
C GLU A 66 -45.90 46.92 12.29
N THR A 67 -45.27 48.09 12.24
CA THR A 67 -43.91 48.23 11.71
C THR A 67 -42.87 47.49 12.56
N GLN A 68 -42.99 47.53 13.89
CA GLN A 68 -42.14 46.72 14.77
C GLN A 68 -42.36 45.22 14.57
N HIS A 69 -43.61 44.79 14.40
CA HIS A 69 -43.94 43.39 14.14
C HIS A 69 -43.32 42.91 12.82
N LEU A 70 -43.46 43.69 11.74
CA LEU A 70 -42.83 43.36 10.45
C LEU A 70 -41.31 43.28 10.55
N LYS A 71 -40.68 44.21 11.26
CA LYS A 71 -39.24 44.19 11.51
C LYS A 71 -38.81 42.94 12.28
N SER A 72 -39.47 42.64 13.40
CA SER A 72 -39.18 41.45 14.20
C SER A 72 -39.44 40.15 13.46
N SER A 73 -40.46 40.09 12.58
CA SER A 73 -40.73 38.93 11.73
C SER A 73 -39.59 38.72 10.74
N SER A 74 -39.15 39.78 10.06
CA SER A 74 -38.01 39.71 9.14
C SER A 74 -36.72 39.28 9.84
N ASP A 75 -36.46 39.79 11.05
CA ASP A 75 -35.29 39.40 11.85
C ASP A 75 -35.36 37.92 12.24
N LEU A 76 -36.55 37.42 12.60
CA LEU A 76 -36.79 36.02 12.93
C LEU A 76 -36.57 35.11 11.72
N ASP A 77 -37.09 35.48 10.55
CA ASP A 77 -36.88 34.73 9.31
C ASP A 77 -35.39 34.66 8.93
N HIS A 78 -34.67 35.78 9.08
CA HIS A 78 -33.22 35.81 8.85
C HIS A 78 -32.46 34.91 9.81
N LEU A 79 -32.79 34.94 11.11
CA LEU A 79 -32.18 34.07 12.11
C LEU A 79 -32.47 32.59 11.84
N GLN A 80 -33.70 32.26 11.44
CA GLN A 80 -34.06 30.89 11.06
C GLN A 80 -33.27 30.41 9.84
N HIS A 81 -33.12 31.24 8.81
CA HIS A 81 -32.31 30.92 7.65
C HIS A 81 -30.83 30.69 8.01
N CYS A 82 -30.26 31.58 8.83
CA CYS A 82 -28.91 31.43 9.35
C CYS A 82 -28.74 30.14 10.19
N GLN A 83 -29.74 29.81 11.02
CA GLN A 83 -29.74 28.59 11.81
C GLN A 83 -29.73 27.33 10.94
N LEU A 84 -30.55 27.29 9.87
CA LEU A 84 -30.58 26.17 8.93
C LEU A 84 -29.23 26.01 8.23
N LYS A 85 -28.65 27.11 7.72
CA LYS A 85 -27.34 27.08 7.08
C LYS A 85 -26.24 26.56 8.00
N LEU A 86 -26.23 26.97 9.27
CA LEU A 86 -25.28 26.47 10.27
C LEU A 86 -25.47 24.99 10.57
N LYS A 87 -26.72 24.50 10.61
CA LYS A 87 -27.01 23.06 10.76
C LYS A 87 -26.48 22.26 9.58
N ASP A 88 -26.71 22.71 8.34
CA ASP A 88 -26.21 22.02 7.15
C ASP A 88 -24.68 21.95 7.13
N GLN A 89 -24.01 23.04 7.52
CA GLN A 89 -22.55 23.09 7.66
C GLN A 89 -22.04 22.12 8.74
N LEU A 90 -22.73 22.07 9.89
CA LEU A 90 -22.40 21.13 10.96
C LEU A 90 -22.55 19.67 10.50
N GLU A 91 -23.64 19.35 9.79
CA GLU A 91 -23.86 18.02 9.24
C GLU A 91 -22.86 17.64 8.15
N SER A 92 -22.46 18.60 7.31
CA SER A 92 -21.39 18.40 6.31
C SER A 92 -20.05 18.11 7.00
N SER A 93 -19.65 18.96 7.94
CA SER A 93 -18.40 18.78 8.69
C SER A 93 -18.40 17.45 9.47
N HIS A 94 -19.52 17.10 10.09
CA HIS A 94 -19.65 15.81 10.79
C HIS A 94 -19.52 14.60 9.85
N ARG A 95 -20.04 14.69 8.60
CA ARG A 95 -19.83 13.65 7.58
C ARG A 95 -18.37 13.56 7.15
N GLU A 96 -17.69 14.69 6.97
CA GLU A 96 -16.26 14.73 6.64
C GLU A 96 -15.41 14.13 7.76
N VAL A 97 -15.67 14.48 9.02
CA VAL A 97 -14.99 13.91 10.19
C VAL A 97 -15.10 12.39 10.20
N LYS A 98 -16.29 11.83 9.96
CA LYS A 98 -16.47 10.37 9.85
C LYS A 98 -15.67 9.76 8.71
N SER A 99 -15.62 10.43 7.56
CA SER A 99 -14.80 9.98 6.42
C SER A 99 -13.30 9.96 6.76
N PHE A 100 -12.80 11.01 7.42
CA PHE A 100 -11.41 11.08 7.86
C PHE A 100 -11.08 10.04 8.93
N GLN A 101 -11.99 9.81 9.89
CA GLN A 101 -11.82 8.76 10.91
C GLN A 101 -11.70 7.36 10.29
N GLU A 102 -12.49 7.04 9.27
CA GLU A 102 -12.37 5.74 8.59
C GLU A 102 -11.07 5.63 7.78
N LYS A 103 -10.63 6.70 7.11
CA LYS A 103 -9.33 6.73 6.43
C LYS A 103 -8.17 6.55 7.40
N ASP A 104 -8.21 7.22 8.55
CA ASP A 104 -7.21 7.07 9.61
C ASP A 104 -7.18 5.62 10.13
N ARG A 105 -8.35 5.03 10.41
CA ARG A 105 -8.46 3.61 10.80
C ARG A 105 -7.81 2.67 9.78
N GLN A 106 -8.05 2.89 8.48
CA GLN A 106 -7.44 2.08 7.41
C GLN A 106 -5.92 2.24 7.36
N LEU A 107 -5.42 3.47 7.46
CA LEU A 107 -3.98 3.74 7.51
C LEU A 107 -3.31 3.12 8.74
N GLN A 108 -3.95 3.18 9.90
CA GLN A 108 -3.47 2.54 11.12
C GLN A 108 -3.37 1.01 10.95
N LEU A 109 -4.37 0.37 10.34
CA LEU A 109 -4.32 -1.07 10.06
C LEU A 109 -3.19 -1.42 9.08
N LYS A 110 -3.02 -0.64 8.02
CA LYS A 110 -1.92 -0.82 7.06
C LYS A 110 -0.56 -0.68 7.74
N ASN A 111 -0.41 0.32 8.61
CA ASN A 111 0.83 0.55 9.37
C ASN A 111 1.13 -0.63 10.31
N ARG A 112 0.13 -1.12 11.05
CA ARG A 112 0.28 -2.32 11.90
C ARG A 112 0.71 -3.56 11.11
N SER A 113 0.13 -3.77 9.93
CA SER A 113 0.50 -4.87 9.03
C SER A 113 1.95 -4.75 8.55
N LEU A 114 2.35 -3.57 8.06
CA LEU A 114 3.73 -3.30 7.64
C LEU A 114 4.73 -3.45 8.79
N HIS A 115 4.38 -3.04 10.00
CA HIS A 115 5.21 -3.22 11.18
C HIS A 115 5.40 -4.70 11.52
N SER A 116 4.35 -5.52 11.41
CA SER A 116 4.44 -6.97 11.59
C SER A 116 5.35 -7.61 10.54
N LEU A 117 5.24 -7.21 9.27
CA LEU A 117 6.09 -7.71 8.18
C LEU A 117 7.56 -7.31 8.40
N LEU A 118 7.81 -6.06 8.76
CA LEU A 118 9.16 -5.59 9.07
C LEU A 118 9.77 -6.39 10.23
N LYS A 119 8.97 -6.73 11.24
CA LYS A 119 9.42 -7.54 12.36
C LYS A 119 9.79 -8.95 11.92
N SER A 120 8.96 -9.62 11.10
CA SER A 120 9.27 -10.96 10.59
C SER A 120 10.51 -10.98 9.70
N GLU A 121 10.69 -9.98 8.84
CA GLU A 121 11.89 -9.84 8.01
C GLU A 121 13.15 -9.63 8.85
N LYS A 122 13.08 -8.82 9.92
CA LYS A 122 14.20 -8.66 10.87
C LYS A 122 14.57 -9.97 11.56
N GLU A 123 13.57 -10.75 11.98
CA GLU A 123 13.79 -12.07 12.59
C GLU A 123 14.43 -13.04 11.59
N GLU A 124 14.01 -13.02 10.32
CA GLU A 124 14.60 -13.87 9.28
C GLU A 124 16.04 -13.48 8.95
N ILE A 125 16.33 -12.18 8.83
CA ILE A 125 17.69 -11.67 8.68
C ILE A 125 18.57 -12.14 9.84
N GLN A 126 18.07 -12.05 11.09
CA GLN A 126 18.82 -12.51 12.26
C GLN A 126 19.09 -14.02 12.21
N LYS A 127 18.14 -14.85 11.78
CA LYS A 127 18.35 -16.29 11.58
C LYS A 127 19.42 -16.55 10.52
N LEU A 128 19.35 -15.87 9.37
CA LEU A 128 20.32 -16.03 8.29
C LEU A 128 21.72 -15.60 8.72
N GLN A 129 21.84 -14.49 9.46
CA GLN A 129 23.10 -14.05 10.05
C GLN A 129 23.69 -15.11 11.00
N ASN A 130 22.86 -15.71 11.86
CA ASN A 130 23.29 -16.78 12.75
C ASN A 130 23.77 -18.02 11.96
N ILE A 131 23.08 -18.38 10.88
CA ILE A 131 23.49 -19.49 9.99
C ILE A 131 24.84 -19.18 9.34
N ILE A 132 25.02 -17.98 8.78
CA ILE A 132 26.27 -17.55 8.15
C ILE A 132 27.41 -17.59 9.16
N ALA A 133 27.20 -17.06 10.37
CA ALA A 133 28.19 -17.10 11.45
C ALA A 133 28.55 -18.54 11.81
N SER A 134 27.56 -19.43 11.99
CA SER A 134 27.80 -20.84 12.28
C SER A 134 28.62 -21.52 11.17
N ARG A 135 28.29 -21.28 9.89
CA ARG A 135 29.02 -21.82 8.74
C ARG A 135 30.46 -21.31 8.69
N ALA A 136 30.68 -20.03 8.97
CA ALA A 136 32.02 -19.47 9.05
C ALA A 136 32.87 -20.15 10.14
N THR A 137 32.27 -20.43 11.31
CA THR A 137 32.98 -21.18 12.37
C THR A 137 33.29 -22.62 11.96
N GLN A 138 32.34 -23.31 11.29
CA GLN A 138 32.52 -24.66 10.79
C GLN A 138 33.64 -24.74 9.75
N TYR A 139 33.64 -23.85 8.75
CA TYR A 139 34.70 -23.80 7.74
C TYR A 139 36.06 -23.49 8.34
N ASN A 140 36.15 -22.61 9.33
CA ASN A 140 37.39 -22.35 10.06
C ASN A 140 37.90 -23.60 10.79
N HIS A 141 37.00 -24.36 11.42
CA HIS A 141 37.38 -25.61 12.09
C HIS A 141 37.90 -26.65 11.08
N ASP A 142 37.19 -26.83 9.97
CA ASP A 142 37.56 -27.78 8.92
C ASP A 142 38.86 -27.40 8.21
N MET A 143 39.08 -26.10 7.96
CA MET A 143 40.32 -25.58 7.42
C MET A 143 41.50 -25.89 8.36
N LYS A 144 41.37 -25.59 9.66
CA LYS A 144 42.39 -25.93 10.67
C LYS A 144 42.64 -27.43 10.75
N ARG A 145 41.61 -28.26 10.61
CA ARG A 145 41.76 -29.73 10.56
C ARG A 145 42.58 -30.15 9.34
N LYS A 146 42.26 -29.62 8.16
CA LYS A 146 42.99 -29.90 6.91
C LYS A 146 44.43 -29.42 6.96
N GLU A 147 44.68 -28.26 7.54
CA GLU A 147 46.03 -27.72 7.77
C GLU A 147 46.86 -28.65 8.67
N ARG A 148 46.28 -29.18 9.76
CA ARG A 148 46.95 -30.17 10.62
C ARG A 148 47.25 -31.48 9.86
N GLU A 149 46.32 -31.96 9.04
CA GLU A 149 46.54 -33.16 8.21
C GLU A 149 47.65 -32.93 7.17
N TYR A 150 47.67 -31.76 6.54
CA TYR A 150 48.73 -31.35 5.60
C TYR A 150 50.10 -31.28 6.28
N ASN A 151 50.18 -30.66 7.46
CA ASN A 151 51.43 -30.57 8.21
C ASN A 151 51.97 -31.95 8.59
N LYS A 152 51.11 -32.87 9.06
CA LYS A 152 51.50 -34.27 9.32
C LYS A 152 52.02 -34.97 8.05
N LEU A 153 51.39 -34.76 6.91
CA LEU A 153 51.85 -35.35 5.64
C LEU A 153 53.19 -34.74 5.20
N LYS A 154 53.35 -33.42 5.37
CA LYS A 154 54.58 -32.70 5.10
C LYS A 154 55.72 -33.24 5.97
N GLU A 155 55.51 -33.42 7.26
CA GLU A 155 56.50 -34.01 8.18
C GLU A 155 56.90 -35.43 7.76
N ARG A 156 55.93 -36.30 7.43
CA ARG A 156 56.22 -37.65 6.92
C ARG A 156 57.03 -37.64 5.63
N LEU A 157 56.72 -36.73 4.71
CA LEU A 157 57.50 -36.58 3.47
C LEU A 157 58.93 -36.11 3.76
N HIS A 158 59.11 -35.15 4.66
CA HIS A 158 60.44 -34.71 5.08
C HIS A 158 61.23 -35.87 5.69
N GLN A 159 60.62 -36.66 6.58
CA GLN A 159 61.24 -37.85 7.16
C GLN A 159 61.67 -38.85 6.08
N LEU A 160 60.80 -39.20 5.13
CA LEU A 160 61.13 -40.10 4.03
C LEU A 160 62.27 -39.59 3.14
N VAL A 161 62.36 -38.28 2.94
CA VAL A 161 63.45 -37.66 2.16
C VAL A 161 64.76 -37.69 2.95
N MET A 162 64.73 -37.48 4.27
CA MET A 162 65.91 -37.58 5.14
C MET A 162 66.41 -39.03 5.25
N ASP A 163 65.52 -39.99 5.51
CA ASP A 163 65.87 -41.41 5.59
C ASP A 163 66.50 -41.93 4.27
N LYS A 164 66.07 -41.42 3.11
CA LYS A 164 66.67 -41.73 1.80
C LYS A 164 68.06 -41.12 1.59
N ARG A 165 68.38 -40.01 2.26
CA ARG A 165 69.74 -39.43 2.21
C ARG A 165 70.72 -40.22 3.07
N GLU A 166 70.26 -40.76 4.20
CA GLU A 166 71.09 -41.60 5.09
C GLU A 166 71.31 -43.02 4.54
N LYS A 167 70.34 -43.60 3.82
CA LYS A 167 70.42 -44.96 3.23
C LYS A 167 71.14 -45.05 1.88
N LYS A 168 71.94 -44.05 1.49
CA LYS A 168 72.65 -44.02 0.18
C LYS A 168 73.80 -45.06 0.04
N LEU A 169 73.86 -46.07 0.90
CA LEU A 169 74.88 -47.13 0.89
C LEU A 169 74.33 -48.58 0.94
N SER A 170 73.07 -48.84 0.59
CA SER A 170 72.66 -50.21 0.24
C SER A 170 71.59 -50.22 -0.84
N ILE A 171 71.84 -50.99 -1.89
CA ILE A 171 70.84 -51.36 -2.88
C ILE A 171 70.00 -52.46 -2.23
N ASP A 172 68.81 -52.12 -1.75
CA ASP A 172 67.77 -53.10 -1.47
C ASP A 172 66.70 -53.00 -2.55
N VAL A 173 66.55 -54.09 -3.30
CA VAL A 173 65.47 -54.29 -4.27
C VAL A 173 64.16 -54.37 -3.50
N LEU A 174 63.45 -53.25 -3.39
CA LEU A 174 62.17 -53.16 -2.70
C LEU A 174 61.03 -52.94 -3.70
N ASN A 175 60.63 -54.01 -4.36
CA ASN A 175 59.29 -54.11 -4.90
C ASN A 175 58.30 -54.27 -3.73
N TYR A 176 57.99 -53.17 -3.04
CA TYR A 176 56.71 -53.06 -2.34
C TYR A 176 55.90 -51.97 -3.04
N LEU A 177 55.15 -52.37 -4.07
CA LEU A 177 53.97 -51.65 -4.51
C LEU A 177 52.87 -51.82 -3.45
N GLY A 178 53.08 -51.22 -2.28
CA GLY A 178 52.13 -51.17 -1.17
C GLY A 178 51.99 -49.73 -0.71
N ARG A 179 50.84 -49.11 -1.02
CA ARG A 179 50.51 -47.78 -0.48
C ARG A 179 50.46 -47.86 1.05
N SER A 180 50.88 -46.80 1.74
CA SER A 180 50.99 -46.73 3.21
C SER A 180 49.66 -46.79 3.99
N ASP A 181 48.53 -46.94 3.29
CA ASP A 181 47.18 -47.13 3.87
C ASP A 181 46.71 -48.60 3.79
N GLY A 182 47.52 -49.52 3.26
CA GLY A 182 47.16 -50.95 3.18
C GLY A 182 45.98 -51.28 2.24
N ARG A 183 45.32 -50.29 1.64
CA ARG A 183 44.24 -50.48 0.69
C ARG A 183 44.74 -50.34 -0.75
N ARG A 184 44.56 -51.38 -1.56
CA ARG A 184 44.68 -51.28 -3.03
C ARG A 184 43.62 -50.31 -3.53
N SER A 185 43.95 -49.51 -4.55
CA SER A 185 42.93 -48.90 -5.39
C SER A 185 42.05 -50.04 -5.91
N ALA A 186 40.80 -50.10 -5.45
CA ALA A 186 39.86 -51.08 -5.96
C ALA A 186 39.66 -50.74 -7.43
N TRP A 187 40.14 -51.61 -8.31
CA TRP A 187 39.72 -51.60 -9.71
C TRP A 187 38.20 -51.64 -9.73
N LYS A 188 37.55 -51.01 -10.72
CA LYS A 188 36.09 -51.11 -10.88
C LYS A 188 35.73 -52.59 -10.91
N THR A 189 35.19 -53.08 -9.80
CA THR A 189 34.66 -54.44 -9.69
C THR A 189 33.18 -54.39 -10.01
N VAL A 190 32.63 -55.49 -10.53
CA VAL A 190 31.19 -55.64 -10.82
C VAL A 190 30.32 -55.23 -9.61
N LYS A 191 30.81 -55.44 -8.38
CA LYS A 191 30.12 -55.05 -7.14
C LYS A 191 30.09 -53.52 -6.91
N THR A 192 31.14 -52.80 -7.29
CA THR A 192 31.19 -51.32 -7.24
C THR A 192 30.40 -50.68 -8.36
N GLU A 193 30.40 -51.25 -9.57
CA GLU A 193 29.55 -50.77 -10.68
C GLU A 193 28.07 -51.01 -10.38
N ALA A 194 27.70 -52.20 -9.90
CA ALA A 194 26.34 -52.49 -9.45
C ALA A 194 25.89 -51.55 -8.32
N ARG A 195 26.79 -51.10 -7.43
CA ARG A 195 26.44 -50.11 -6.39
C ARG A 195 26.18 -48.73 -7.01
N ASN A 196 27.01 -48.29 -7.94
CA ASN A 196 26.82 -47.00 -8.62
C ASN A 196 25.57 -47.01 -9.50
N GLU A 197 25.28 -48.12 -10.20
CA GLU A 197 24.04 -48.31 -10.96
C GLU A 197 22.82 -48.31 -10.05
N ASN A 198 22.88 -48.98 -8.90
CA ASN A 198 21.81 -48.92 -7.90
C ASN A 198 21.58 -47.50 -7.36
N GLU A 199 22.65 -46.73 -7.13
CA GLU A 199 22.55 -45.31 -6.74
C GLU A 199 21.93 -44.46 -7.87
N MET A 200 22.28 -44.74 -9.13
CA MET A 200 21.66 -44.10 -10.31
C MET A 200 20.16 -44.44 -10.43
N TYR A 201 19.78 -45.71 -10.34
CA TYR A 201 18.37 -46.13 -10.38
C TYR A 201 17.56 -45.51 -9.24
N ARG A 202 18.12 -45.44 -8.02
CA ARG A 202 17.50 -44.73 -6.90
C ARG A 202 17.32 -43.24 -7.19
N ALA A 203 18.30 -42.58 -7.80
CA ALA A 203 18.18 -41.17 -8.16
C ALA A 203 17.06 -40.93 -9.20
N ILE A 204 16.94 -41.82 -10.19
CA ILE A 204 15.88 -41.76 -11.21
C ILE A 204 14.51 -41.95 -10.55
N ILE A 205 14.34 -42.99 -9.72
CA ILE A 205 13.08 -43.26 -9.00
C ILE A 205 12.70 -42.06 -8.12
N ASN A 206 13.64 -41.52 -7.34
CA ASN A 206 13.40 -40.35 -6.50
C ASN A 206 12.99 -39.11 -7.31
N ASN A 207 13.52 -38.93 -8.52
CA ASN A 207 13.11 -37.85 -9.41
C ASN A 207 11.68 -38.04 -9.93
N TYR A 208 11.31 -39.27 -10.32
CA TYR A 208 9.94 -39.57 -10.73
C TYR A 208 8.94 -39.43 -9.58
N GLU A 209 9.29 -39.88 -8.38
CA GLU A 209 8.46 -39.70 -7.18
C GLU A 209 8.27 -38.22 -6.84
N ARG A 210 9.32 -37.40 -6.97
CA ARG A 210 9.22 -35.95 -6.77
C ARG A 210 8.30 -35.31 -7.80
N HIS A 211 8.48 -35.65 -9.07
CA HIS A 211 7.65 -35.12 -10.14
C HIS A 211 6.19 -35.55 -10.01
N HIS A 212 5.94 -36.79 -9.58
CA HIS A 212 4.59 -37.26 -9.29
C HIS A 212 3.92 -36.49 -8.14
N LYS A 213 4.67 -36.17 -7.08
CA LYS A 213 4.19 -35.34 -5.97
C LYS A 213 3.88 -33.92 -6.42
N GLU A 214 4.74 -33.31 -7.23
CA GLU A 214 4.52 -31.98 -7.82
C GLU A 214 3.24 -31.96 -8.66
N LEU A 215 3.05 -32.95 -9.54
CA LEU A 215 1.83 -33.11 -10.33
C LEU A 215 0.58 -33.32 -9.47
N MET A 216 0.68 -34.06 -8.36
CA MET A 216 -0.46 -34.21 -7.43
C MET A 216 -0.84 -32.88 -6.78
N ILE A 217 0.14 -32.07 -6.37
CA ILE A 217 -0.10 -30.74 -5.80
C ILE A 217 -0.75 -29.84 -6.84
N GLU A 218 -0.20 -29.77 -8.05
CA GLU A 218 -0.78 -28.98 -9.16
C GLU A 218 -2.22 -29.42 -9.46
N ASN A 219 -2.50 -30.74 -9.45
CA ASN A 219 -3.86 -31.24 -9.68
C ASN A 219 -4.85 -30.78 -8.59
N VAL A 220 -4.39 -30.74 -7.33
CA VAL A 220 -5.20 -30.22 -6.21
C VAL A 220 -5.45 -28.72 -6.37
N GLU A 221 -4.43 -27.94 -6.72
CA GLU A 221 -4.54 -26.50 -6.98
C GLU A 221 -5.50 -26.21 -8.14
N LEU A 222 -5.40 -26.96 -9.26
CA LEU A 222 -6.30 -26.84 -10.39
C LEU A 222 -7.75 -27.15 -10.00
N LYS A 223 -7.98 -28.17 -9.16
CA LYS A 223 -9.32 -28.47 -8.62
C LYS A 223 -9.84 -27.33 -7.74
N GLN A 224 -9.00 -26.73 -6.90
CA GLN A 224 -9.38 -25.59 -6.06
C GLN A 224 -9.77 -24.38 -6.91
N VAL A 225 -8.97 -24.03 -7.92
CA VAL A 225 -9.26 -22.92 -8.84
C VAL A 225 -10.58 -23.18 -9.57
N LEU A 226 -10.82 -24.40 -10.05
CA LEU A 226 -12.07 -24.74 -10.72
C LEU A 226 -13.30 -24.61 -9.80
N GLN A 227 -13.20 -25.04 -8.54
CA GLN A 227 -14.28 -24.85 -7.56
C GLN A 227 -14.51 -23.38 -7.21
N GLN A 228 -13.43 -22.59 -7.13
CA GLN A 228 -13.52 -21.16 -6.89
C GLN A 228 -14.21 -20.45 -8.06
N MET A 229 -13.80 -20.74 -9.31
CA MET A 229 -14.46 -20.19 -10.50
C MET A 229 -15.94 -20.58 -10.54
N LYS A 230 -16.29 -21.82 -10.18
CA LYS A 230 -17.69 -22.26 -10.06
C LYS A 230 -18.46 -21.43 -9.02
N LYS A 231 -17.87 -21.18 -7.85
CA LYS A 231 -18.47 -20.35 -6.78
C LYS A 231 -18.71 -18.91 -7.26
N ASP A 232 -17.72 -18.32 -7.92
CA ASP A 232 -17.81 -16.96 -8.45
C ASP A 232 -18.88 -16.86 -9.55
N MET A 233 -18.93 -17.84 -10.47
CA MET A 233 -19.99 -17.92 -11.47
C MET A 233 -21.37 -18.07 -10.83
N MET A 234 -21.54 -18.91 -9.80
CA MET A 234 -22.81 -19.02 -9.06
C MET A 234 -23.17 -17.71 -8.34
N SER A 235 -22.20 -16.97 -7.82
CA SER A 235 -22.43 -15.67 -7.18
C SER A 235 -22.91 -14.62 -8.18
N ILE A 236 -22.38 -14.61 -9.40
CA ILE A 236 -22.77 -13.66 -10.46
C ILE A 236 -24.14 -14.03 -11.03
N LEU A 237 -24.42 -15.33 -11.17
CA LEU A 237 -25.64 -15.83 -11.80
C LEU A 237 -26.82 -16.02 -10.83
N SER A 238 -26.58 -15.98 -9.51
CA SER A 238 -27.67 -16.03 -8.53
C SER A 238 -28.56 -14.80 -8.68
N PRO A 239 -29.87 -14.97 -8.94
CA PRO A 239 -30.77 -13.84 -9.03
C PRO A 239 -30.74 -13.06 -7.71
N ARG A 240 -30.20 -11.84 -7.75
CA ARG A 240 -30.30 -10.88 -6.65
C ARG A 240 -31.78 -10.51 -6.53
N LYS A 241 -32.54 -11.29 -5.76
CA LYS A 241 -33.91 -10.92 -5.35
C LYS A 241 -33.80 -9.62 -4.57
N GLN A 242 -33.97 -8.50 -5.26
CA GLN A 242 -34.42 -7.26 -4.66
C GLN A 242 -35.77 -7.59 -4.01
N ARG A 243 -35.82 -7.63 -2.68
CA ARG A 243 -37.11 -7.55 -1.97
C ARG A 243 -37.48 -6.06 -1.86
N PRO A 244 -38.68 -5.64 -2.28
CA PRO A 244 -39.20 -4.33 -1.98
C PRO A 244 -39.63 -4.23 -0.49
N LYS A 245 -39.54 -3.01 0.05
CA LYS A 245 -39.95 -2.56 1.39
C LYS A 245 -41.41 -2.94 1.72
N GLU A 246 -41.71 -3.17 3.01
CA GLU A 246 -42.89 -2.59 3.69
C GLU A 246 -42.84 -2.77 5.22
N ASN A 247 -43.50 -1.83 5.91
CA ASN A 247 -43.55 -1.62 7.36
C ASN A 247 -44.46 -2.64 8.08
N SER A 248 -44.16 -2.99 9.33
CA SER A 248 -45.14 -3.02 10.44
C SER A 248 -44.46 -3.38 11.76
N GLU A 249 -44.87 -2.67 12.79
CA GLU A 249 -44.50 -2.87 14.19
C GLU A 249 -45.21 -4.11 14.76
N ASP A 250 -44.55 -4.68 15.79
CA ASP A 250 -45.13 -5.05 17.09
C ASP A 250 -45.09 -6.53 17.54
N SER A 251 -44.56 -6.67 18.76
CA SER A 251 -44.85 -7.63 19.83
C SER A 251 -44.52 -9.14 19.75
N SER A 252 -43.43 -9.47 20.45
CA SER A 252 -43.27 -10.53 21.49
C SER A 252 -43.38 -12.03 21.18
N GLY A 253 -42.40 -12.80 21.69
CA GLY A 253 -42.68 -14.10 22.35
C GLY A 253 -41.87 -15.35 21.97
N ILE A 254 -40.72 -15.54 22.65
CA ILE A 254 -40.28 -16.80 23.32
C ILE A 254 -39.71 -18.00 22.50
N ALA A 255 -38.53 -18.42 22.99
CA ALA A 255 -37.88 -19.75 23.05
C ALA A 255 -37.11 -20.33 21.84
N GLU A 256 -35.77 -20.31 22.01
CA GLU A 256 -34.83 -21.44 21.95
C GLU A 256 -35.14 -22.63 21.02
N SER A 257 -34.27 -22.83 20.02
CA SER A 257 -33.75 -24.17 19.72
C SER A 257 -32.36 -24.05 19.08
N ASP A 258 -31.45 -24.73 19.75
CA ASP A 258 -30.02 -24.87 19.52
C ASP A 258 -29.72 -25.87 18.38
N ASN A 259 -28.58 -25.66 17.71
CA ASN A 259 -27.81 -26.58 16.84
C ASN A 259 -28.49 -27.29 15.65
N GLU A 260 -27.89 -27.17 14.47
CA GLU A 260 -27.65 -28.22 13.43
C GLU A 260 -27.33 -27.58 12.05
N GLU A 261 -26.26 -26.78 11.97
CA GLU A 261 -25.66 -26.36 10.69
C GLU A 261 -24.21 -26.89 10.59
N ASP A 262 -24.00 -28.20 10.65
CA ASP A 262 -22.69 -28.77 10.29
C ASP A 262 -22.70 -30.21 9.71
N ILE A 263 -23.89 -30.78 9.41
CA ILE A 263 -24.00 -32.20 8.99
C ILE A 263 -24.55 -32.37 7.55
N ARG A 264 -24.75 -31.27 6.80
CA ARG A 264 -25.35 -31.33 5.46
C ARG A 264 -24.40 -31.05 4.28
N GLU A 265 -23.09 -30.98 4.52
CA GLU A 265 -22.09 -30.87 3.44
C GLU A 265 -21.52 -32.23 2.96
N GLN A 266 -21.65 -33.30 3.76
CA GLN A 266 -21.11 -34.63 3.41
C GLN A 266 -21.96 -35.44 2.40
N ASN A 267 -23.19 -35.00 2.09
CA ASN A 267 -24.12 -35.77 1.24
C ASN A 267 -24.14 -35.39 -0.26
N LYS A 268 -23.20 -34.58 -0.74
CA LYS A 268 -22.99 -34.33 -2.19
C LYS A 268 -21.72 -34.97 -2.76
N GLU A 269 -20.97 -35.67 -1.93
CA GLU A 269 -19.77 -36.42 -2.32
C GLU A 269 -20.11 -37.79 -2.95
N ASN A 270 -21.35 -38.27 -2.80
CA ASN A 270 -21.85 -39.54 -3.36
C ASN A 270 -22.41 -39.44 -4.80
N THR A 271 -22.01 -38.45 -5.60
CA THR A 271 -22.35 -38.37 -7.03
C THR A 271 -21.11 -38.42 -7.91
N LEU A 272 -20.10 -39.18 -7.48
CA LEU A 272 -18.92 -39.55 -8.26
C LEU A 272 -19.17 -40.86 -8.99
N GLU A 273 -20.04 -40.84 -10.02
CA GLU A 273 -19.92 -41.78 -11.17
C GLU A 273 -20.77 -41.36 -12.38
N LEU A 274 -20.94 -40.06 -12.62
CA LEU A 274 -21.30 -39.60 -13.97
C LEU A 274 -20.00 -39.56 -14.76
N SER A 275 -19.90 -40.33 -15.85
CA SER A 275 -18.71 -40.30 -16.70
C SER A 275 -18.35 -38.85 -17.02
N CYS A 276 -17.06 -38.53 -17.06
CA CYS A 276 -16.57 -37.17 -17.29
C CYS A 276 -17.24 -36.52 -18.53
N ASP A 277 -17.66 -37.36 -19.49
CA ASP A 277 -18.42 -36.97 -20.67
C ASP A 277 -19.82 -36.43 -20.34
N VAL A 278 -20.56 -37.03 -19.40
CA VAL A 278 -21.92 -36.58 -19.01
C VAL A 278 -21.86 -35.23 -18.29
N VAL A 279 -20.89 -35.02 -17.40
CA VAL A 279 -20.69 -33.73 -16.73
C VAL A 279 -20.27 -32.65 -17.73
N ARG A 280 -19.36 -32.99 -18.66
CA ARG A 280 -18.96 -32.10 -19.76
C ARG A 280 -20.16 -31.74 -20.64
N GLU A 281 -21.01 -32.70 -20.96
CA GLU A 281 -22.18 -32.51 -21.81
C GLU A 281 -23.27 -31.67 -21.11
N GLN A 282 -23.53 -31.91 -19.82
CA GLN A 282 -24.43 -31.07 -19.02
C GLN A 282 -23.95 -29.61 -18.95
N LEU A 283 -22.66 -29.39 -18.73
CA LEU A 283 -22.07 -28.04 -18.72
C LEU A 283 -22.20 -27.37 -20.09
N THR A 284 -21.87 -28.10 -21.16
CA THR A 284 -21.96 -27.59 -22.53
C THR A 284 -23.40 -27.24 -22.91
N ASN A 285 -24.36 -28.07 -22.53
CA ASN A 285 -25.78 -27.84 -22.78
C ASN A 285 -26.31 -26.65 -21.99
N SER A 286 -25.87 -26.49 -20.74
CA SER A 286 -26.18 -25.31 -19.91
C SER A 286 -25.66 -24.02 -20.57
N ILE A 287 -24.39 -23.99 -20.98
CA ILE A 287 -23.79 -22.83 -21.68
C ILE A 287 -24.53 -22.51 -22.97
N ARG A 288 -24.87 -23.53 -23.78
CA ARG A 288 -25.64 -23.35 -25.01
C ARG A 288 -27.05 -22.79 -24.74
N GLN A 289 -27.68 -23.17 -23.63
CA GLN A 289 -28.99 -22.65 -23.25
C GLN A 289 -28.91 -21.19 -22.82
N GLN A 290 -27.91 -20.84 -21.99
CA GLN A 290 -27.66 -19.45 -21.59
C GLN A 290 -27.33 -18.56 -22.79
N TRP A 291 -26.52 -19.04 -23.74
CA TRP A 291 -26.21 -18.33 -24.98
C TRP A 291 -27.45 -18.06 -25.83
N ARG A 292 -28.36 -19.04 -25.95
CA ARG A 292 -29.64 -18.86 -26.66
C ARG A 292 -30.52 -17.81 -25.99
N MET A 293 -30.59 -17.80 -24.66
CA MET A 293 -31.35 -16.79 -23.92
C MET A 293 -30.79 -15.38 -24.16
N LEU A 294 -29.47 -15.21 -24.09
CA LEU A 294 -28.81 -13.95 -24.35
C LEU A 294 -29.05 -13.47 -25.79
N LYS A 295 -28.85 -14.36 -26.76
CA LYS A 295 -29.08 -14.05 -28.18
C LYS A 295 -30.50 -13.54 -28.42
N ASN A 296 -31.51 -14.24 -27.89
CA ASN A 296 -32.90 -13.83 -28.01
C ASN A 296 -33.18 -12.47 -27.34
N HIS A 297 -32.50 -12.17 -26.24
CA HIS A 297 -32.66 -10.87 -25.58
C HIS A 297 -32.04 -9.73 -26.40
N VAL A 298 -30.87 -9.97 -27.00
CA VAL A 298 -30.22 -9.01 -27.90
C VAL A 298 -31.06 -8.78 -29.16
N GLU A 299 -31.60 -9.84 -29.78
CA GLU A 299 -32.51 -9.72 -30.93
C GLU A 299 -33.79 -8.93 -30.58
N LYS A 300 -34.29 -9.05 -29.34
CA LYS A 300 -35.42 -8.22 -28.85
C LYS A 300 -35.07 -6.75 -28.69
N LEU A 301 -33.87 -6.45 -28.18
CA LEU A 301 -33.40 -5.07 -28.05
C LEU A 301 -33.17 -4.43 -29.43
N ASP A 302 -32.62 -5.21 -30.37
CA ASP A 302 -32.38 -4.76 -31.74
C ASP A 302 -33.69 -4.50 -32.50
N SER A 303 -34.70 -5.37 -32.34
CA SER A 303 -36.04 -5.15 -32.88
C SER A 303 -36.78 -3.97 -32.23
N GLN A 304 -36.58 -3.70 -30.93
CA GLN A 304 -37.09 -2.48 -30.29
C GLN A 304 -36.40 -1.21 -30.81
N ALA A 305 -35.07 -1.24 -30.98
CA ALA A 305 -34.30 -0.12 -31.49
C ALA A 305 -34.65 0.21 -32.94
N SER A 306 -34.90 -0.80 -33.77
CA SER A 306 -35.32 -0.63 -35.17
C SER A 306 -36.78 -0.17 -35.31
N LEU A 307 -37.68 -0.53 -34.38
CA LEU A 307 -39.06 -0.01 -34.35
C LEU A 307 -39.12 1.50 -34.05
N VAL A 308 -38.18 2.01 -33.24
CA VAL A 308 -38.05 3.45 -32.94
C VAL A 308 -37.53 4.26 -34.14
N GLN A 309 -36.88 3.61 -35.12
CA GLN A 309 -36.31 4.28 -36.30
C GLN A 309 -37.23 4.29 -37.53
N SER A 310 -38.33 3.51 -37.58
CA SER A 310 -39.08 3.28 -38.82
C SER A 310 -40.59 3.60 -38.80
N GLY A 311 -41.16 4.22 -37.76
CA GLY A 311 -42.62 4.41 -37.68
C GLY A 311 -43.08 5.76 -37.12
N PHE A 312 -43.35 6.71 -38.01
CA PHE A 312 -44.00 7.99 -37.73
C PHE A 312 -45.54 7.82 -37.60
N LEU A 313 -46.10 8.44 -36.54
CA LEU A 313 -47.51 8.74 -36.20
C LEU A 313 -48.45 7.61 -35.80
N VAL A 314 -48.89 7.61 -34.52
CA VAL A 314 -50.21 8.11 -34.08
C VAL A 314 -50.23 8.16 -32.54
N GLY A 315 -50.54 9.35 -32.00
CA GLY A 315 -51.18 9.55 -30.69
C GLY A 315 -50.29 9.49 -29.45
N ASP A 316 -49.65 10.61 -29.08
CA ASP A 316 -50.12 11.53 -28.04
C ASP A 316 -49.09 12.69 -27.89
N GLU A 317 -49.55 13.88 -27.53
CA GLU A 317 -48.75 15.10 -27.25
C GLU A 317 -47.88 15.70 -28.39
N ILE A 318 -48.53 16.40 -29.33
CA ILE A 318 -47.87 17.48 -30.08
C ILE A 318 -47.79 18.70 -29.16
N ILE A 319 -46.66 18.84 -28.45
CA ILE A 319 -46.28 20.06 -27.75
C ILE A 319 -46.18 21.20 -28.78
N SER A 320 -46.93 22.30 -28.60
CA SER A 320 -46.93 23.45 -29.52
C SER A 320 -45.53 24.01 -29.69
N ARG A 321 -45.22 24.53 -30.89
CA ARG A 321 -43.94 25.19 -31.20
C ARG A 321 -43.59 26.30 -30.20
N GLU A 322 -44.60 27.02 -29.69
CA GLU A 322 -44.40 28.04 -28.65
C GLU A 322 -43.90 27.46 -27.31
N HIS A 323 -44.29 26.24 -26.95
CA HIS A 323 -43.82 25.61 -25.71
C HIS A 323 -42.34 25.25 -25.81
N TYR A 324 -41.89 24.76 -26.97
CA TYR A 324 -40.46 24.53 -27.20
C TYR A 324 -39.64 25.83 -27.18
N GLU A 325 -40.18 26.93 -27.70
CA GLU A 325 -39.52 28.24 -27.62
C GLU A 325 -39.43 28.76 -26.19
N GLN A 326 -40.50 28.61 -25.39
CA GLN A 326 -40.50 28.96 -23.96
C GLN A 326 -39.54 28.08 -23.14
N GLU A 327 -39.53 26.78 -23.42
CA GLU A 327 -38.61 25.82 -22.79
C GLU A 327 -37.15 26.13 -23.16
N MET A 328 -36.89 26.54 -24.40
CA MET A 328 -35.57 26.96 -24.83
C MET A 328 -35.11 28.25 -24.13
N GLU A 329 -35.99 29.22 -23.93
CA GLU A 329 -35.66 30.46 -23.20
C GLU A 329 -35.46 30.22 -21.69
N THR A 330 -36.26 29.35 -21.09
CA THR A 330 -36.07 28.95 -19.68
C THR A 330 -34.75 28.21 -19.48
N LEU A 331 -34.41 27.25 -20.35
CA LEU A 331 -33.12 26.55 -20.30
C LEU A 331 -31.94 27.50 -20.50
N LYS A 332 -32.05 28.51 -21.38
CA LYS A 332 -30.99 29.53 -21.53
C LYS A 332 -30.77 30.33 -20.24
N LEU A 333 -31.85 30.71 -19.56
CA LEU A 333 -31.79 31.40 -18.27
C LEU A 333 -31.15 30.51 -17.19
N GLU A 334 -31.53 29.24 -17.12
CA GLU A 334 -30.95 28.28 -16.17
C GLU A 334 -29.46 28.04 -16.43
N ILE A 335 -29.06 27.88 -17.70
CA ILE A 335 -27.64 27.78 -18.08
C ILE A 335 -26.88 29.04 -17.67
N GLN A 336 -27.47 30.22 -17.84
CA GLN A 336 -26.83 31.47 -17.44
C GLN A 336 -26.67 31.56 -15.92
N GLN A 337 -27.70 31.19 -15.16
CA GLN A 337 -27.61 31.11 -13.69
C GLN A 337 -26.55 30.10 -13.23
N CYS A 338 -26.48 28.93 -13.87
CA CYS A 338 -25.46 27.93 -13.57
C CYS A 338 -24.04 28.47 -13.83
N ARG A 339 -23.84 29.21 -14.93
CA ARG A 339 -22.55 29.86 -15.22
C ARG A 339 -22.17 30.87 -14.14
N ASP A 340 -23.13 31.64 -13.63
CA ASP A 340 -22.87 32.65 -12.62
C ASP A 340 -22.57 32.02 -11.24
N VAL A 341 -23.26 30.92 -10.90
CA VAL A 341 -22.94 30.10 -9.72
C VAL A 341 -21.54 29.48 -9.83
N ILE A 342 -21.16 28.94 -10.99
CA ILE A 342 -19.82 28.38 -11.22
C ILE A 342 -18.75 29.46 -11.05
N LYS A 343 -18.96 30.67 -11.57
CA LYS A 343 -18.03 31.79 -11.37
C LYS A 343 -17.90 32.18 -9.91
N ALA A 344 -19.01 32.26 -9.18
CA ALA A 344 -18.99 32.56 -7.74
C ALA A 344 -18.29 31.46 -6.91
N GLN A 345 -18.52 30.19 -7.25
CA GLN A 345 -17.82 29.05 -6.63
C GLN A 345 -16.31 29.08 -6.93
N GLN A 346 -15.92 29.42 -8.15
CA GLN A 346 -14.50 29.58 -8.52
C GLN A 346 -13.83 30.72 -7.73
N GLN A 347 -14.51 31.87 -7.58
CA GLN A 347 -14.00 32.97 -6.77
C GLN A 347 -13.84 32.58 -5.29
N LEU A 348 -14.81 31.86 -4.72
CA LEU A 348 -14.76 31.40 -3.34
C LEU A 348 -13.64 30.38 -3.11
N LEU A 349 -13.46 29.42 -4.03
CA LEU A 349 -12.34 28.48 -4.02
C LEU A 349 -11.00 29.19 -4.07
N GLN A 350 -10.88 30.23 -4.90
CA GLN A 350 -9.66 31.02 -5.00
C GLN A 350 -9.39 31.85 -3.73
N GLN A 351 -10.44 32.32 -3.08
CA GLN A 351 -10.36 33.00 -1.79
C GLN A 351 -9.96 32.03 -0.65
N GLN A 352 -10.49 30.80 -0.64
CA GLN A 352 -10.12 29.76 0.32
C GLN A 352 -8.67 29.29 0.14
N LEU A 353 -8.21 29.15 -1.11
CA LEU A 353 -6.81 28.83 -1.41
C LEU A 353 -5.83 29.91 -0.91
N ASN A 354 -6.22 31.19 -0.95
CA ASN A 354 -5.41 32.29 -0.43
C ASN A 354 -5.46 32.42 1.10
N VAL A 355 -6.42 31.79 1.79
CA VAL A 355 -6.61 31.89 3.26
C VAL A 355 -6.11 30.63 3.99
N GLN A 356 -5.89 29.49 3.31
CA GLN A 356 -5.54 28.20 3.95
C GLN A 356 -4.05 27.87 4.09
N CYS A 357 -3.15 28.81 3.85
CA CYS A 357 -1.77 28.65 4.30
C CYS A 357 -1.36 29.93 5.01
N ASP A 358 -1.17 29.84 6.33
CA ASP A 358 -0.11 30.64 6.95
C ASP A 358 1.16 30.30 6.17
N ASP A 359 1.56 31.23 5.30
CA ASP A 359 2.71 31.08 4.40
C ASP A 359 3.97 30.73 5.20
N GLU A 360 4.03 31.15 6.47
CA GLU A 360 5.05 30.80 7.46
C GLU A 360 5.05 29.32 7.87
N THR A 361 3.87 28.72 8.10
CA THR A 361 3.77 27.29 8.48
C THR A 361 4.10 26.39 7.28
N ALA A 362 3.66 26.76 6.09
CA ALA A 362 4.00 26.06 4.86
C ALA A 362 5.47 26.27 4.46
N ALA A 363 6.06 27.43 4.76
CA ALA A 363 7.49 27.67 4.62
C ALA A 363 8.30 26.81 5.59
N LEU A 364 7.94 26.75 6.88
CA LEU A 364 8.60 25.91 7.88
C LEU A 364 8.59 24.42 7.52
N LEU A 365 7.45 23.87 7.10
CA LEU A 365 7.37 22.46 6.70
C LEU A 365 8.18 22.17 5.43
N ARG A 366 8.19 23.09 4.46
CA ARG A 366 9.06 23.00 3.28
C ARG A 366 10.54 23.07 3.67
N ASP A 367 10.89 23.95 4.61
CA ASP A 367 12.27 24.12 5.07
C ASP A 367 12.76 22.87 5.82
N CYS A 368 11.91 22.27 6.67
CA CYS A 368 12.20 20.99 7.34
C CYS A 368 12.44 19.85 6.34
N TYR A 369 11.57 19.71 5.32
CA TYR A 369 11.73 18.68 4.29
C TYR A 369 13.00 18.90 3.46
N LEU A 370 13.30 20.14 3.09
CA LEU A 370 14.52 20.48 2.36
C LEU A 370 15.78 20.22 3.20
N LEU A 371 15.72 20.41 4.52
CA LEU A 371 16.81 20.13 5.44
C LEU A 371 17.09 18.63 5.55
N GLU A 372 16.05 17.82 5.69
CA GLU A 372 16.15 16.36 5.71
C GLU A 372 16.71 15.82 4.39
N GLU A 373 16.22 16.34 3.25
CA GLU A 373 16.72 15.99 1.92
C GLU A 373 18.19 16.37 1.74
N LYS A 374 18.60 17.56 2.21
CA LYS A 374 19.98 18.04 2.17
C LYS A 374 20.90 17.19 3.04
N GLU A 375 20.44 16.75 4.21
CA GLU A 375 21.19 15.88 5.11
C GLU A 375 21.37 14.49 4.51
N ARG A 376 20.31 13.91 3.95
CA ARG A 376 20.37 12.63 3.22
C ARG A 376 21.35 12.70 2.05
N LEU A 377 21.28 13.76 1.24
CA LEU A 377 22.18 13.93 0.09
C LEU A 377 23.65 14.07 0.53
N LYS A 378 23.90 14.69 1.69
CA LYS A 378 25.25 14.79 2.27
C LYS A 378 25.78 13.43 2.73
N GLU A 379 24.93 12.57 3.28
CA GLU A 379 25.28 11.20 3.63
C GLU A 379 25.58 10.34 2.40
N GLU A 380 24.72 10.41 1.37
CA GLU A 380 24.94 9.75 0.09
C GLU A 380 26.26 10.22 -0.55
N TRP A 381 26.52 11.52 -0.55
CA TRP A 381 27.76 12.10 -1.08
C TRP A 381 29.00 11.60 -0.33
N LYS A 382 28.91 11.48 1.00
CA LYS A 382 29.98 10.90 1.82
C LYS A 382 30.23 9.43 1.48
N LEU A 383 29.16 8.65 1.29
CA LEU A 383 29.26 7.25 0.87
C LEU A 383 29.93 7.13 -0.51
N PHE A 384 29.55 7.97 -1.46
CA PHE A 384 30.19 8.03 -2.78
C PHE A 384 31.67 8.40 -2.69
N ASP A 385 32.04 9.36 -1.84
CA ASP A 385 33.44 9.74 -1.64
C ASP A 385 34.27 8.60 -1.04
N ASP A 386 33.70 7.87 -0.07
CA ASP A 386 34.35 6.71 0.54
C ASP A 386 34.51 5.56 -0.47
N GLN A 387 33.50 5.30 -1.30
CA GLN A 387 33.61 4.35 -2.42
C GLN A 387 34.70 4.76 -3.40
N ARG A 388 34.74 6.04 -3.80
CA ARG A 388 35.78 6.59 -4.69
C ARG A 388 37.18 6.38 -4.11
N LYS A 389 37.37 6.65 -2.81
CA LYS A 389 38.63 6.41 -2.10
C LYS A 389 39.02 4.92 -2.08
N ASN A 390 38.04 4.03 -1.89
CA ASN A 390 38.28 2.59 -1.93
C ASN A 390 38.72 2.12 -3.32
N PHE A 391 38.02 2.53 -4.38
CA PHE A 391 38.42 2.22 -5.75
C PHE A 391 39.82 2.74 -6.07
N GLU A 392 40.15 3.94 -5.60
CA GLU A 392 41.47 4.53 -5.78
C GLU A 392 42.56 3.72 -5.05
N LYS A 393 42.26 3.22 -3.86
CA LYS A 393 43.16 2.33 -3.11
C LYS A 393 43.33 0.98 -3.80
N GLU A 394 42.25 0.37 -4.26
CA GLU A 394 42.30 -0.88 -5.04
C GLU A 394 43.12 -0.70 -6.31
N ARG A 395 42.88 0.39 -7.04
CA ARG A 395 43.64 0.75 -8.26
C ARG A 395 45.15 0.82 -7.99
N ARG A 396 45.57 1.43 -6.88
CA ARG A 396 46.98 1.45 -6.47
C ARG A 396 47.50 0.05 -6.15
N ASN A 397 46.75 -0.73 -5.38
CA ASN A 397 47.13 -2.10 -5.02
C ASN A 397 47.29 -2.99 -6.26
N PHE A 398 46.36 -2.91 -7.22
CA PHE A 398 46.45 -3.65 -8.48
C PHE A 398 47.66 -3.21 -9.30
N THR A 399 47.92 -1.90 -9.36
CA THR A 399 49.09 -1.36 -10.06
C THR A 399 50.40 -1.86 -9.44
N GLU A 400 50.50 -1.84 -8.12
CA GLU A 400 51.67 -2.34 -7.38
C GLU A 400 51.86 -3.85 -7.57
N ALA A 401 50.78 -4.62 -7.51
CA ALA A 401 50.81 -6.07 -7.77
C ALA A 401 51.27 -6.37 -9.20
N ALA A 402 50.82 -5.60 -10.19
CA ALA A 402 51.26 -5.75 -11.59
C ALA A 402 52.76 -5.43 -11.75
N ILE A 403 53.26 -4.36 -11.11
CA ILE A 403 54.69 -4.02 -11.11
C ILE A 403 55.50 -5.14 -10.46
N ARG A 404 55.05 -5.66 -9.31
CA ARG A 404 55.72 -6.76 -8.60
C ARG A 404 55.78 -8.03 -9.46
N LEU A 405 54.67 -8.42 -10.07
CA LEU A 405 54.63 -9.54 -11.00
C LEU A 405 55.55 -9.33 -12.21
N GLY A 406 55.68 -8.09 -12.69
CA GLY A 406 56.64 -7.71 -13.72
C GLY A 406 58.08 -7.98 -13.31
N HIS A 407 58.46 -7.59 -12.09
CA HIS A 407 59.80 -7.88 -11.55
C HIS A 407 60.04 -9.37 -11.36
N GLU A 408 59.07 -10.11 -10.78
CA GLU A 408 59.18 -11.55 -10.59
C GLU A 408 59.31 -12.30 -11.94
N ARG A 409 58.57 -11.89 -12.97
CA ARG A 409 58.72 -12.43 -14.33
C ARG A 409 60.10 -12.13 -14.91
N LYS A 410 60.60 -10.91 -14.75
CA LYS A 410 61.94 -10.52 -15.24
C LYS A 410 63.03 -11.38 -14.61
N ILE A 411 63.00 -11.53 -13.28
CA ILE A 411 63.95 -12.38 -12.54
C ILE A 411 63.87 -13.82 -13.03
N PHE A 412 62.65 -14.36 -13.21
CA PHE A 412 62.46 -15.71 -13.72
C PHE A 412 63.02 -15.91 -15.14
N GLU A 413 62.84 -14.92 -16.03
CA GLU A 413 63.40 -14.95 -17.38
C GLU A 413 64.93 -14.87 -17.37
N GLU A 414 65.50 -14.04 -16.49
CA GLU A 414 66.95 -13.95 -16.27
C GLU A 414 67.53 -15.28 -15.75
N ASP A 415 66.88 -15.91 -14.76
CA ASP A 415 67.27 -17.22 -14.23
C ASP A 415 67.19 -18.32 -15.31
N ARG A 416 66.12 -18.31 -16.10
CA ARG A 416 65.96 -19.24 -17.24
C ARG A 416 67.04 -19.03 -18.30
N ALA A 417 67.36 -17.78 -18.64
CA ALA A 417 68.42 -17.45 -19.58
C ALA A 417 69.81 -17.86 -19.04
N GLY A 418 70.06 -17.63 -17.75
CA GLY A 418 71.27 -18.08 -17.05
C GLY A 418 71.40 -19.60 -17.03
N TRP A 419 70.31 -20.31 -16.77
CA TRP A 419 70.25 -21.77 -16.83
C TRP A 419 70.54 -22.29 -18.24
N LEU A 420 69.90 -21.74 -19.27
CA LEU A 420 70.17 -22.12 -20.67
C LEU A 420 71.62 -21.84 -21.09
N LYS A 421 72.18 -20.70 -20.67
CA LYS A 421 73.60 -20.37 -20.89
C LYS A 421 74.52 -21.40 -20.24
N GLN A 422 74.24 -21.80 -19.00
CA GLN A 422 75.01 -22.86 -18.32
C GLN A 422 74.87 -24.20 -19.03
N GLN A 423 73.66 -24.59 -19.45
CA GLN A 423 73.45 -25.82 -20.23
C GLN A 423 74.24 -25.80 -21.54
N PHE A 424 74.22 -24.68 -22.29
CA PHE A 424 74.98 -24.54 -23.52
C PHE A 424 76.50 -24.62 -23.29
N LEU A 425 77.01 -23.92 -22.27
CA LEU A 425 78.44 -23.97 -21.91
C LEU A 425 78.87 -25.37 -21.47
N ASN A 426 78.02 -26.11 -20.77
CA ASN A 426 78.30 -27.48 -20.34
C ASN A 426 78.23 -28.51 -21.48
N MET A 427 77.50 -28.21 -22.56
CA MET A 427 77.38 -29.05 -23.77
C MET A 427 78.44 -28.74 -24.83
N THR A 428 79.23 -27.68 -24.67
CA THR A 428 80.28 -27.30 -25.64
C THR A 428 81.55 -28.14 -25.42
N PRO A 429 82.00 -29.01 -26.35
CA PRO A 429 83.05 -30.00 -26.09
C PRO A 429 84.49 -29.46 -25.99
N PHE A 430 84.70 -28.15 -25.92
CA PHE A 430 86.04 -27.55 -25.92
C PHE A 430 86.33 -26.81 -24.61
N ALA A 431 86.40 -27.55 -23.50
CA ALA A 431 87.03 -27.06 -22.27
C ALA A 431 87.61 -28.22 -21.45
N GLU A 432 88.55 -28.98 -22.01
CA GLU A 432 89.44 -29.79 -21.17
C GLU A 432 90.62 -28.95 -20.66
N LYS A 433 90.73 -28.96 -19.31
CA LYS A 433 91.94 -28.91 -18.47
C LYS A 433 92.61 -27.55 -18.21
N LYS A 434 92.47 -27.10 -16.97
CA LYS A 434 93.60 -27.03 -16.01
C LYS A 434 93.10 -26.87 -14.57
N LYS A 435 93.39 -27.88 -13.73
CA LYS A 435 93.40 -27.73 -12.26
C LYS A 435 94.45 -26.68 -11.87
N PRO A 436 94.21 -25.90 -10.81
CA PRO A 436 95.28 -25.70 -9.84
C PRO A 436 94.83 -25.94 -8.39
N LYS A 437 95.87 -26.01 -7.57
CA LYS A 437 95.98 -26.53 -6.21
C LYS A 437 95.28 -25.67 -5.16
N ILE A 438 94.97 -26.36 -4.07
CA ILE A 438 94.75 -25.86 -2.71
C ILE A 438 95.72 -24.72 -2.36
N MET A 439 95.18 -23.56 -1.98
CA MET A 439 95.78 -22.64 -1.00
C MET A 439 94.67 -22.08 -0.10
N LYS A 440 94.83 -22.30 1.20
CA LYS A 440 94.07 -21.64 2.27
C LYS A 440 94.35 -20.14 2.23
N GLN A 441 93.31 -19.30 2.30
CA GLN A 441 93.31 -18.09 3.14
C GLN A 441 91.91 -17.83 3.70
N GLN A 442 91.90 -17.52 5.00
CA GLN A 442 90.79 -17.04 5.79
C GLN A 442 90.36 -15.66 5.31
N SER A 443 89.05 -15.36 5.25
CA SER A 443 88.48 -14.11 5.79
C SER A 443 86.95 -14.12 5.72
N MET A 444 86.35 -13.92 6.90
CA MET A 444 84.99 -13.46 7.21
C MET A 444 83.81 -13.95 6.37
N CYS A 445 83.13 -14.98 6.89
CA CYS A 445 81.70 -15.15 6.66
C CYS A 445 80.97 -14.25 7.68
N SER A 446 80.60 -13.03 7.29
CA SER A 446 79.64 -12.25 8.05
C SER A 446 78.27 -12.89 7.86
N VAL A 447 77.80 -13.47 8.96
CA VAL A 447 76.44 -13.95 9.16
C VAL A 447 75.49 -12.78 8.94
N GLY A 448 74.83 -12.75 7.78
CA GLY A 448 73.65 -11.93 7.55
C GLY A 448 72.42 -12.63 8.11
N VAL A 449 72.19 -12.48 9.40
CA VAL A 449 70.89 -12.75 10.03
C VAL A 449 69.86 -11.84 9.36
N PHE A 450 69.04 -12.37 8.45
CA PHE A 450 67.76 -11.74 8.15
C PHE A 450 66.70 -12.40 9.02
N SER A 451 66.52 -11.79 10.19
CA SER A 451 65.33 -11.91 11.02
C SER A 451 64.09 -11.66 10.15
N PHE A 452 63.26 -12.69 9.99
CA PHE A 452 61.85 -12.48 9.67
C PHE A 452 61.21 -11.78 10.87
N GLN A 453 61.05 -10.46 10.78
CA GLN A 453 60.15 -9.75 11.66
C GLN A 453 58.73 -10.01 11.15
N GLN A 454 58.11 -11.07 11.69
CA GLN A 454 56.66 -11.21 11.71
C GLN A 454 56.09 -10.00 12.46
N GLN A 455 55.55 -9.02 11.75
CA GLN A 455 54.55 -8.13 12.33
C GLN A 455 53.24 -8.91 12.39
N HIS A 456 52.99 -9.53 13.55
CA HIS A 456 51.64 -9.89 13.95
C HIS A 456 50.76 -8.62 14.02
N PRO A 457 49.51 -8.66 13.54
CA PRO A 457 48.54 -7.65 13.89
C PRO A 457 48.16 -7.85 15.37
N LYS A 458 48.34 -6.81 16.19
CA LYS A 458 47.77 -6.79 17.55
C LYS A 458 46.34 -6.19 17.51
N PRO A 459 45.48 -6.58 18.46
CA PRO A 459 44.05 -6.32 18.45
C PRO A 459 43.70 -4.92 18.94
N HIS A 460 42.44 -4.54 18.68
CA HIS A 460 41.73 -3.34 19.08
C HIS A 460 42.09 -2.73 20.44
N GLN A 461 42.13 -1.39 20.48
CA GLN A 461 41.59 -0.63 21.60
C GLN A 461 40.49 0.31 21.09
N LYS A 462 39.32 0.16 21.71
CA LYS A 462 38.23 1.13 21.71
C LYS A 462 38.73 2.42 22.36
N SER A 463 38.36 3.55 21.78
CA SER A 463 38.24 4.80 22.53
C SER A 463 36.86 5.35 22.27
N ASP A 464 36.01 5.19 23.28
CA ASP A 464 34.80 5.95 23.49
C ASP A 464 35.11 7.45 23.37
N PHE A 465 34.28 8.17 22.62
CA PHE A 465 34.07 9.58 22.90
C PHE A 465 32.58 9.89 22.76
N HIS A 466 31.96 10.09 23.92
CA HIS A 466 30.79 10.94 24.08
C HIS A 466 31.11 12.35 23.55
N ARG A 467 30.33 12.84 22.60
CA ARG A 467 29.33 13.90 22.83
C ARG A 467 28.49 14.10 21.58
#